data_AF-A0A1J9Q0Y6-F1
#
_entry.id   AF-A0A1J9Q0Y6-F1
#
_cell.length_a   1.000
_cell.length_b   1.000
_cell.length_c   1.000
_cell.angle_alpha   90.00
_cell.angle_beta   90.00
_cell.angle_gamma   90.00
#
_symmetry.space_group_name_H-M   'P 1'
#
loop_
_entity.id
_entity.type
_entity.pdbx_description
1 polymer ?
#
loop_
_entity_poly.entity_id
_entity_poly.type
_entity_poly.pdbx_seq_one_letter_code
_entity_poly.pdbx_strand_id
1 'polypeptide(L)'
;MVGIATCACFDDKNPKGEEERYIQSIKELARWLGFNPVCTPCSSDYFDRLYELAEALILKDKAYEAVLRMKPDLSSGNPQMWDIAAYRVVEDDEGDFCNHLRAGDKWKVYPTYDSTHCLYDSFEGVTHSLYTTEFELSRESYE
;
A
#
# COMPACT_ATOMS: atom_id res chain seq x y z
N MET A 1 12.01 30.80 -3.33
CA MET A 1 11.37 29.98 -2.29
C MET A 1 11.18 28.60 -2.90
N VAL A 2 11.85 27.57 -2.39
CA VAL A 2 11.57 26.19 -2.79
C VAL A 2 10.32 25.79 -2.01
N GLY A 3 9.18 25.68 -2.68
CA GLY A 3 7.94 25.25 -2.04
C GLY A 3 7.95 23.74 -1.84
N ILE A 4 7.63 23.27 -0.64
CA ILE A 4 7.34 21.86 -0.41
C ILE A 4 5.91 21.61 -0.91
N ALA A 5 5.75 20.64 -1.81
CA ALA A 5 4.46 20.16 -2.26
C ALA A 5 4.12 18.87 -1.53
N THR A 6 2.92 18.78 -0.97
CA THR A 6 2.47 17.60 -0.21
C THR A 6 1.42 16.84 -1.02
N CYS A 7 1.64 15.53 -1.20
CA CYS A 7 0.62 14.62 -1.70
C CYS A 7 -0.09 13.97 -0.52
N ALA A 8 -1.41 13.78 -0.60
CA ALA A 8 -2.19 13.08 0.42
C ALA A 8 -2.79 11.81 -0.20
N CYS A 9 -2.09 10.68 -0.06
CA CYS A 9 -2.58 9.40 -0.52
C CYS A 9 -3.62 8.81 0.44
N PHE A 10 -4.73 8.32 -0.09
CA PHE A 10 -5.67 7.48 0.67
C PHE A 10 -5.23 6.03 0.57
N ASP A 11 -4.88 5.45 1.71
CA ASP A 11 -4.48 4.04 1.79
C ASP A 11 -5.71 3.13 1.91
N ASP A 12 -6.41 2.92 0.79
CA ASP A 12 -7.64 2.15 0.70
C ASP A 12 -7.43 0.67 0.36
N LYS A 13 -6.24 0.10 0.60
CA LYS A 13 -5.90 -1.29 0.22
C LYS A 13 -6.78 -2.35 0.88
N ASN A 14 -7.39 -2.03 2.03
CA ASN A 14 -8.18 -2.97 2.78
C ASN A 14 -9.65 -2.90 2.31
N PRO A 15 -10.19 -3.92 1.62
CA PRO A 15 -11.58 -3.88 1.20
C PRO A 15 -12.55 -3.96 2.41
N LYS A 16 -12.06 -4.39 3.59
CA LYS A 16 -12.81 -4.37 4.85
C LYS A 16 -12.55 -3.09 5.62
N GLY A 17 -13.60 -2.32 5.90
CA GLY A 17 -13.55 -1.19 6.85
C GLY A 17 -13.30 0.18 6.23
N GLU A 18 -13.04 0.24 4.92
CA GLU A 18 -12.99 1.51 4.18
C GLU A 18 -14.40 2.00 3.86
N GLU A 19 -14.66 3.28 4.13
CA GLU A 19 -15.94 3.92 3.84
C GLU A 19 -15.73 5.33 3.28
N GLU A 20 -16.55 5.72 2.30
CA GLU A 20 -16.47 7.04 1.65
C GLU A 20 -16.54 8.21 2.67
N ARG A 21 -17.29 8.03 3.77
CA ARG A 21 -17.41 9.03 4.84
C ARG A 21 -16.06 9.37 5.48
N TYR A 22 -15.16 8.40 5.60
CA TYR A 22 -13.84 8.62 6.22
C TYR A 22 -12.95 9.43 5.28
N ILE A 23 -12.95 9.08 3.99
CA ILE A 23 -12.23 9.83 2.94
C ILE A 23 -12.69 11.29 2.94
N GLN A 24 -14.00 11.52 2.95
CA GLN A 24 -14.56 12.86 2.94
C GLN A 24 -14.21 13.65 4.21
N SER A 25 -14.32 13.03 5.39
CA SER A 25 -14.00 13.68 6.67
C SER A 25 -12.52 14.05 6.77
N ILE A 26 -11.61 13.21 6.27
CA ILE A 26 -10.17 13.51 6.23
C ILE A 26 -9.88 14.71 5.30
N LYS A 27 -10.52 14.77 4.13
CA LYS A 27 -10.39 15.92 3.21
C LYS A 27 -10.87 17.21 3.86
N GLU A 28 -11.99 17.17 4.57
CA GLU A 28 -12.52 18.33 5.29
C GLU A 28 -11.62 18.78 6.43
N LEU A 29 -11.08 17.84 7.21
CA LEU A 29 -10.14 18.14 8.30
C LEU A 29 -8.84 18.78 7.77
N ALA A 30 -8.27 18.23 6.70
CA ALA A 30 -7.07 18.79 6.07
C ALA A 30 -7.29 20.24 5.61
N ARG A 31 -8.42 20.52 4.96
CA ARG A 31 -8.81 21.88 4.55
C ARG A 31 -9.03 22.79 5.75
N TRP A 32 -9.68 22.30 6.80
CA TRP A 32 -9.93 23.07 8.03
C TRP A 32 -8.61 23.47 8.72
N LEU A 33 -7.61 22.60 8.72
CA LEU A 33 -6.25 22.88 9.20
C LEU A 33 -5.43 23.79 8.26
N GLY A 34 -5.98 24.19 7.10
CA GLY A 34 -5.32 25.06 6.14
C GLY A 34 -4.36 24.35 5.18
N PHE A 35 -4.39 23.01 5.11
CA PHE A 35 -3.62 22.25 4.15
C PHE A 35 -4.37 22.09 2.82
N ASN A 36 -3.64 22.21 1.72
CA ASN A 36 -4.15 21.97 0.37
C ASN A 36 -3.18 21.07 -0.40
N PRO A 37 -3.35 19.74 -0.34
CA PRO A 37 -2.45 18.81 -1.01
C PRO A 37 -2.50 18.99 -2.54
N VAL A 38 -1.35 18.80 -3.20
CA VAL A 38 -1.24 18.96 -4.66
C VAL A 38 -1.82 17.78 -5.44
N CYS A 39 -1.88 16.62 -4.80
CA CYS A 39 -2.48 15.40 -5.32
C CYS A 39 -3.16 14.61 -4.19
N THR A 40 -4.20 13.85 -4.55
CA THR A 40 -4.91 12.97 -3.63
C THR A 40 -5.17 11.60 -4.26
N PRO A 41 -4.11 10.83 -4.59
CA PRO A 41 -4.26 9.50 -5.18
C PRO A 41 -4.89 8.53 -4.17
N CYS A 42 -5.54 7.49 -4.67
CA CYS A 42 -5.94 6.33 -3.86
C CYS A 42 -5.01 5.17 -4.18
N SER A 43 -4.68 4.34 -3.20
CA SER A 43 -3.84 3.15 -3.42
C SER A 43 -4.45 2.21 -4.47
N SER A 44 -5.79 2.13 -4.51
CA SER A 44 -6.53 1.36 -5.50
C SER A 44 -6.34 1.81 -6.95
N ASP A 45 -5.91 3.05 -7.19
CA ASP A 45 -5.60 3.55 -8.54
C ASP A 45 -4.40 2.80 -9.17
N TYR A 46 -3.61 2.10 -8.33
CA TYR A 46 -2.38 1.43 -8.72
C TYR A 46 -2.45 -0.10 -8.73
N PHE A 47 -3.60 -0.72 -8.41
CA PHE A 47 -3.69 -2.18 -8.29
C PHE A 47 -3.27 -2.95 -9.54
N ASP A 48 -3.62 -2.46 -10.73
CA ASP A 48 -3.20 -3.08 -12.01
C ASP A 48 -1.66 -3.09 -12.14
N ARG A 49 -1.02 -1.95 -11.91
CA ARG A 49 0.44 -1.81 -12.00
C ARG A 49 1.16 -2.65 -10.93
N LEU A 50 0.59 -2.72 -9.73
CA LEU A 50 1.15 -3.55 -8.66
C LEU A 50 1.08 -5.04 -9.01
N TYR A 51 -0.01 -5.49 -9.63
CA TYR A 51 -0.16 -6.88 -10.07
C TYR A 51 0.89 -7.24 -11.13
N GLU A 52 1.14 -6.35 -12.10
CA GLU A 52 2.20 -6.56 -13.10
C GLU A 52 3.59 -6.68 -12.45
N LEU A 53 3.89 -5.87 -11.42
CA LEU A 53 5.14 -5.97 -10.67
C LEU A 53 5.23 -7.27 -9.87
N ALA A 54 4.11 -7.72 -9.31
CA ALA A 54 4.02 -8.99 -8.59
C ALA A 54 4.37 -10.17 -9.51
N GLU A 55 3.80 -10.22 -10.72
CA GLU A 55 4.16 -11.21 -11.73
C GLU A 55 5.65 -11.13 -12.10
N ALA A 56 6.18 -9.91 -12.28
CA ALA A 56 7.59 -9.71 -12.58
C ALA A 56 8.53 -10.20 -11.46
N LEU A 57 8.12 -10.11 -10.19
CA LEU A 57 8.87 -10.65 -9.05
C LEU A 57 8.88 -12.18 -9.04
N ILE A 58 7.75 -12.82 -9.34
CA ILE A 58 7.65 -14.28 -9.48
C ILE A 58 8.59 -14.76 -10.59
N LEU A 59 8.56 -14.11 -11.76
CA LEU A 59 9.42 -14.43 -12.89
C LEU A 59 10.92 -14.28 -12.60
N LYS A 60 11.28 -13.45 -11.62
CA LYS A 60 12.67 -13.22 -11.18
C LYS A 60 13.09 -14.11 -10.00
N ASP A 61 12.26 -15.08 -9.58
CA ASP A 61 12.47 -15.90 -8.38
C ASP A 61 12.66 -15.04 -7.11
N LYS A 62 11.92 -13.94 -7.02
CA LYS A 62 11.90 -13.02 -5.87
C LYS A 62 10.61 -13.10 -5.04
N ALA A 63 9.68 -13.99 -5.41
CA ALA A 63 8.45 -14.26 -4.68
C ALA A 63 7.91 -15.67 -4.93
N TYR A 64 7.02 -16.19 -4.07
CA TYR A 64 6.41 -17.54 -4.15
C TYR A 64 4.89 -17.55 -3.94
N GLU A 65 4.19 -18.61 -4.36
CA GLU A 65 2.73 -18.61 -4.65
C GLU A 65 1.77 -19.09 -3.54
N ALA A 66 2.23 -19.63 -2.40
CA ALA A 66 1.31 -20.14 -1.35
C ALA A 66 0.45 -19.02 -0.71
N VAL A 67 1.11 -17.91 -0.48
CA VAL A 67 0.64 -16.52 -0.28
C VAL A 67 1.74 -15.74 -0.98
N LEU A 68 1.43 -14.74 -1.81
CA LEU A 68 2.53 -14.02 -2.47
C LEU A 68 3.38 -13.36 -1.40
N ARG A 69 4.60 -13.85 -1.23
CA ARG A 69 5.54 -13.42 -0.20
C ARG A 69 6.83 -13.00 -0.87
N MET A 70 7.44 -11.93 -0.39
CA MET A 70 8.75 -11.49 -0.83
C MET A 70 9.80 -12.52 -0.42
N LYS A 71 10.97 -12.50 -1.07
CA LYS A 71 12.11 -13.39 -0.76
C LYS A 71 13.38 -12.56 -0.50
N PRO A 72 13.48 -11.83 0.64
CA PRO A 72 14.60 -10.95 0.94
C PRO A 72 15.75 -11.76 1.57
N ASP A 73 15.71 -11.98 2.89
CA ASP A 73 16.73 -12.72 3.62
C ASP A 73 16.19 -13.27 4.95
N LEU A 74 15.97 -14.59 5.01
CA LEU A 74 15.52 -15.30 6.21
C LEU A 74 16.58 -15.37 7.31
N SER A 75 17.85 -15.09 7.01
CA SER A 75 18.93 -15.10 7.99
C SER A 75 19.14 -13.75 8.70
N SER A 76 18.47 -12.70 8.22
CA SER A 76 18.54 -11.36 8.82
C SER A 76 18.04 -11.37 10.27
N GLY A 77 18.63 -10.53 11.11
CA GLY A 77 18.11 -10.27 12.46
C GLY A 77 16.83 -9.41 12.47
N ASN A 78 16.43 -8.86 11.32
CA ASN A 78 15.24 -8.03 11.18
C ASN A 78 14.04 -8.87 10.69
N PRO A 79 12.95 -8.99 11.48
CA PRO A 79 11.76 -9.74 11.08
C PRO A 79 11.09 -9.24 9.80
N GLN A 80 11.30 -7.96 9.43
CA GLN A 80 10.77 -7.39 8.18
C GLN A 80 11.42 -7.97 6.92
N MET A 81 12.51 -8.73 7.07
CA MET A 81 13.18 -9.43 5.98
C MET A 81 12.76 -10.90 5.86
N TRP A 82 11.90 -11.40 6.75
CA TRP A 82 11.53 -12.81 6.83
C TRP A 82 10.35 -13.17 5.94
N ASP A 83 10.57 -13.09 4.64
CA ASP A 83 9.58 -13.37 3.61
C ASP A 83 8.23 -12.70 3.89
N ILE A 84 8.19 -11.37 4.01
CA ILE A 84 6.95 -10.66 4.33
C ILE A 84 5.87 -10.92 3.26
N ALA A 85 4.61 -10.99 3.69
CA ALA A 85 3.48 -11.14 2.77
C ALA A 85 3.34 -9.91 1.89
N ALA A 86 3.29 -10.10 0.57
CA ALA A 86 3.06 -9.07 -0.43
C ALA A 86 1.59 -8.97 -0.81
N TYR A 87 0.92 -10.09 -1.10
CA TYR A 87 -0.52 -10.12 -1.37
C TYR A 87 -1.21 -11.12 -0.46
N ARG A 88 -2.46 -10.81 -0.12
CA ARG A 88 -3.36 -11.68 0.63
C ARG A 88 -4.70 -11.78 -0.05
N VAL A 89 -5.33 -12.95 0.06
CA VAL A 89 -6.77 -13.10 -0.24
C VAL A 89 -7.55 -12.49 0.92
N VAL A 90 -8.61 -11.74 0.62
CA VAL A 90 -9.48 -11.13 1.65
C VAL A 90 -10.92 -11.59 1.41
N GLU A 91 -11.44 -12.35 2.37
CA GLU A 91 -12.81 -12.87 2.40
C GLU A 91 -13.61 -12.16 3.49
N ASP A 92 -14.90 -11.95 3.28
CA ASP A 92 -15.85 -11.40 4.25
C ASP A 92 -16.16 -12.40 5.38
N ASP A 93 -17.08 -12.02 6.27
CA ASP A 93 -17.39 -12.84 7.44
C ASP A 93 -18.25 -14.07 7.09
N GLU A 94 -18.77 -14.14 5.86
CA GLU A 94 -19.52 -15.25 5.28
C GLU A 94 -18.62 -16.19 4.46
N GLY A 95 -17.36 -15.79 4.21
CA GLY A 95 -16.37 -16.54 3.44
C GLY A 95 -16.35 -16.19 1.95
N ASP A 96 -17.06 -15.15 1.54
CA ASP A 96 -17.08 -14.66 0.15
C ASP A 96 -16.00 -13.61 -0.09
N PHE A 97 -15.56 -13.40 -1.33
CA PHE A 97 -14.55 -12.37 -1.62
C PHE A 97 -15.08 -10.96 -1.35
N CYS A 98 -14.30 -10.15 -0.64
CA CYS A 98 -14.70 -8.78 -0.33
C CYS A 98 -14.76 -7.90 -1.59
N ASN A 99 -15.81 -7.10 -1.69
CA ASN A 99 -15.95 -6.03 -2.68
C ASN A 99 -15.21 -4.77 -2.21
N HIS A 100 -14.38 -4.18 -3.06
CA HIS A 100 -13.63 -2.98 -2.74
C HIS A 100 -14.43 -1.72 -3.05
N LEU A 101 -14.46 -0.76 -2.12
CA LEU A 101 -15.23 0.50 -2.22
C LEU A 101 -15.12 1.19 -3.60
N ARG A 102 -13.91 1.34 -4.12
CA ARG A 102 -13.63 1.96 -5.44
C ARG A 102 -13.48 0.97 -6.60
N ALA A 103 -12.70 -0.09 -6.42
CA ALA A 103 -12.35 -1.03 -7.48
C ALA A 103 -13.40 -2.13 -7.73
N GLY A 104 -14.48 -2.19 -6.93
CA GLY A 104 -15.55 -3.16 -7.10
C GLY A 104 -15.12 -4.59 -6.77
N ASP A 105 -15.70 -5.54 -7.48
CA ASP A 105 -15.45 -6.99 -7.39
C ASP A 105 -14.31 -7.48 -8.30
N LYS A 106 -13.59 -6.54 -8.96
CA LYS A 106 -12.49 -6.86 -9.88
C LYS A 106 -11.37 -7.64 -9.19
N TRP A 107 -11.09 -7.33 -7.93
CA TRP A 107 -9.93 -7.85 -7.21
C TRP A 107 -10.34 -8.79 -6.07
N LYS A 108 -9.63 -9.91 -5.97
CA LYS A 108 -9.80 -10.93 -4.91
C LYS A 108 -8.58 -11.05 -4.00
N VAL A 109 -7.46 -10.49 -4.45
CA VAL A 109 -6.20 -10.40 -3.74
C VAL A 109 -5.83 -8.94 -3.59
N TYR A 110 -5.35 -8.58 -2.40
CA TYR A 110 -5.03 -7.21 -2.04
C TYR A 110 -3.61 -7.13 -1.51
N PRO A 111 -2.86 -6.09 -1.91
CA PRO A 111 -1.51 -5.90 -1.43
C PRO A 111 -1.46 -5.57 0.07
N THR A 112 -0.32 -5.85 0.69
CA THR A 112 -0.02 -5.43 2.08
C THR A 112 0.60 -4.04 2.12
N TYR A 113 0.65 -3.45 3.31
CA TYR A 113 1.30 -2.16 3.54
C TYR A 113 2.79 -2.21 3.18
N ASP A 114 3.54 -3.13 3.78
CA ASP A 114 4.99 -3.23 3.63
C ASP A 114 5.43 -3.50 2.18
N SER A 115 4.58 -4.13 1.36
CA SER A 115 4.93 -4.43 -0.03
C SER A 115 4.69 -3.31 -1.03
N THR A 116 3.90 -2.30 -0.66
CA THR A 116 3.42 -1.29 -1.62
C THR A 116 3.73 0.14 -1.25
N HIS A 117 4.00 0.44 0.02
CA HIS A 117 4.25 1.80 0.45
C HIS A 117 5.41 2.45 -0.33
N CYS A 118 6.52 1.73 -0.50
CA CYS A 118 7.66 2.18 -1.30
C CYS A 118 7.35 2.34 -2.78
N LEU A 119 6.50 1.46 -3.32
CA LEU A 119 6.11 1.50 -4.73
C LEU A 119 5.25 2.72 -5.02
N TYR A 120 4.30 3.06 -4.15
CA TYR A 120 3.49 4.27 -4.31
C TYR A 120 4.32 5.54 -4.25
N ASP A 121 5.23 5.63 -3.29
CA ASP A 121 6.14 6.76 -3.17
C ASP A 121 7.03 6.89 -4.41
N SER A 122 7.50 5.76 -4.95
CA SER A 122 8.23 5.72 -6.22
C SER A 122 7.37 6.16 -7.42
N PHE A 123 6.11 5.74 -7.48
CA PHE A 123 5.19 6.11 -8.57
C PHE A 123 4.84 7.59 -8.57
N GLU A 124 4.66 8.17 -7.38
CA GLU A 124 4.33 9.58 -7.17
C GLU A 124 5.56 10.51 -7.16
N GLY A 125 6.77 9.94 -7.24
CA GLY A 125 8.02 10.70 -7.19
C GLY A 125 8.27 11.39 -5.85
N VAL A 126 7.82 10.76 -4.75
CA VAL A 126 8.03 11.25 -3.39
C VAL A 126 9.52 11.29 -3.08
N THR A 127 10.00 12.46 -2.66
CA THR A 127 11.42 12.66 -2.31
C THR A 127 11.73 12.46 -0.83
N HIS A 128 10.72 12.66 0.02
CA HIS A 128 10.83 12.53 1.47
C HIS A 128 9.57 11.85 1.99
N SER A 129 9.66 10.53 2.21
CA SER A 129 8.61 9.76 2.86
C SER A 129 8.71 9.95 4.38
N LEU A 130 7.66 10.52 4.98
CA LEU A 130 7.63 10.82 6.41
C LEU A 130 6.67 9.85 7.11
N TYR A 131 7.21 9.05 8.02
CA TYR A 131 6.48 8.07 8.82
C TYR A 131 6.89 8.17 10.28
N THR A 132 6.13 7.51 11.15
CA THR A 132 6.40 7.47 12.59
C THR A 132 7.44 6.40 12.92
N THR A 133 8.05 6.48 14.11
CA THR A 133 9.16 5.59 14.51
C THR A 133 8.74 4.12 14.67
N GLU A 134 7.44 3.84 14.76
CA GLU A 134 6.90 2.48 14.76
C GLU A 134 7.32 1.67 13.51
N PHE A 135 7.64 2.35 12.40
CA PHE A 135 8.03 1.73 11.13
C PHE A 135 9.54 1.71 10.88
N GLU A 136 10.37 2.01 11.87
CA GLU A 136 11.83 2.07 11.71
C GLU A 136 12.42 0.75 11.17
N LEU A 137 11.94 -0.40 11.66
CA LEU A 137 12.38 -1.71 11.17
C LEU A 137 11.94 -2.00 9.73
N SER A 138 10.79 -1.48 9.30
CA SER A 138 10.28 -1.64 7.93
C SER A 138 11.06 -0.82 6.91
N ARG A 139 11.94 0.09 7.37
CA ARG A 139 12.79 0.87 6.46
C ARG A 139 13.72 0.00 5.61
N GLU A 140 14.25 -1.09 6.19
CA GLU A 140 15.17 -1.97 5.46
C GLU A 140 14.46 -2.72 4.31
N SER A 141 13.20 -3.14 4.51
CA SER A 141 12.41 -3.79 3.46
C SER A 141 11.78 -2.81 2.46
N TYR A 142 11.71 -1.53 2.83
CA TYR A 142 11.23 -0.45 1.99
C TYR A 142 12.24 -0.07 0.89
N GLU A 143 13.55 -0.15 1.19
CA GLU A 143 14.68 0.21 0.30
C GLU A 143 15.03 -0.89 -0.72
#